data_AF-A0A522BED9-F1
#
_entry.id   AF-A0A522BED9-F1
#
_cell.length_a   1.000
_cell.length_b   1.000
_cell.length_c   1.000
_cell.angle_alpha   90.00
_cell.angle_beta   90.00
_cell.angle_gamma   90.00
#
_symmetry.space_group_name_H-M   'P 1'
#
loop_
_entity.id
_entity.type
_entity.pdbx_description
1 polymer ?
#
loop_
_entity_poly.entity_id
_entity_poly.type
_entity_poly.pdbx_seq_one_letter_code
_entity_poly.pdbx_strand_id
1 'polypeptide(L)'
;MAEELVLLRGGVRDGDSTTVQAGVRRLLAASDAPGLVEVYEANGETEHVRGNNQDALVFIHVGQEPAGDLAPELQHSPTPGG
;
A
#
# COMPACT_ATOMS: atom_id res chain seq x y z
N MET A 1 -0.86 -7.21 20.51
CA MET A 1 0.25 -6.71 19.69
C MET A 1 0.05 -5.21 19.54
N ALA A 2 1.11 -4.40 19.53
CA ALA A 2 0.96 -2.95 19.36
C ALA A 2 0.68 -2.63 17.89
N GLU A 3 -0.26 -1.74 17.64
CA GLU A 3 -0.60 -1.23 16.31
C GLU A 3 -0.15 0.23 16.21
N GLU A 4 0.29 0.64 15.02
CA GLU A 4 0.73 2.00 14.71
C GLU A 4 -0.18 2.60 13.63
N LEU A 5 -0.58 3.85 13.82
CA LEU A 5 -1.29 4.61 12.81
C LEU A 5 -0.31 5.03 11.71
N VAL A 6 -0.69 4.83 10.46
CA VAL A 6 0.08 5.26 9.29
C VAL A 6 -0.74 6.17 8.40
N LEU A 7 -0.07 7.12 7.76
CA LEU A 7 -0.62 8.02 6.76
C LEU A 7 0.11 7.77 5.43
N LEU A 8 -0.65 7.48 4.38
CA LEU A 8 -0.14 7.26 3.04
C LEU A 8 0.00 8.60 2.32
N ARG A 9 1.17 8.81 1.70
CA ARG A 9 1.49 10.01 0.93
C ARG A 9 1.89 9.65 -0.49
N GLY A 10 1.24 10.27 -1.46
CA GLY A 10 1.42 10.01 -2.89
C GLY A 10 0.73 8.73 -3.39
N GLY A 11 0.86 8.49 -4.70
CA GLY A 11 0.16 7.39 -5.37
C GLY A 11 -1.36 7.58 -5.39
N VAL A 12 -2.09 6.50 -5.62
CA VAL A 12 -3.57 6.52 -5.71
C VAL A 12 -4.25 6.69 -4.35
N ARG A 13 -3.55 6.41 -3.25
CA ARG A 13 -4.06 6.48 -1.87
C ARG A 13 -3.51 7.65 -1.07
N ASP A 14 -3.17 8.76 -1.73
CA ASP A 14 -2.67 9.94 -1.03
C ASP A 14 -3.71 10.47 -0.03
N GLY A 15 -3.31 10.61 1.24
CA GLY A 15 -4.16 11.08 2.33
C GLY A 15 -4.93 9.99 3.08
N ASP A 16 -4.88 8.73 2.62
CA ASP A 16 -5.48 7.61 3.36
C ASP A 16 -4.69 7.30 4.63
N SER A 17 -5.39 6.93 5.70
CA SER A 17 -4.77 6.45 6.94
C SER A 17 -5.28 5.07 7.31
N THR A 18 -4.40 4.25 7.90
CA THR A 18 -4.73 2.90 8.34
C THR A 18 -3.88 2.50 9.56
N THR A 19 -4.18 1.37 10.18
CA THR A 19 -3.38 0.82 11.28
C THR A 19 -2.59 -0.38 10.80
N VAL A 20 -1.34 -0.46 11.24
CA VAL A 20 -0.42 -1.55 10.88
C VAL A 20 0.21 -2.13 12.15
N GLN A 21 0.78 -3.33 12.04
CA GLN A 21 1.54 -3.87 13.15
C GLN A 21 2.80 -3.03 13.41
N ALA A 22 3.15 -2.85 14.69
CA ALA A 22 4.31 -2.06 15.05
C ALA A 22 5.60 -2.60 14.41
N GLY A 23 6.41 -1.70 13.85
CA GLY A 23 7.68 -2.05 13.18
C GLY A 23 7.57 -2.45 11.71
N VAL A 24 6.38 -2.38 11.11
CA VAL A 24 6.22 -2.46 9.66
C VAL A 24 6.92 -1.28 9.01
N ARG A 25 7.74 -1.54 7.97
CA ARG A 25 8.48 -0.51 7.22
C ARG A 25 8.03 -0.37 5.77
N ARG A 26 7.26 -1.33 5.28
CA ARG A 26 6.83 -1.43 3.90
C ARG A 26 5.40 -1.93 3.83
N LEU A 27 4.57 -1.26 3.06
CA LEU A 27 3.16 -1.56 2.86
C LEU A 27 2.87 -1.81 1.39
N LEU A 28 2.07 -2.84 1.14
CA LEU A 28 1.54 -3.17 -0.18
C LEU A 28 0.05 -2.88 -0.14
N ALA A 29 -0.42 -2.04 -1.06
CA ALA A 29 -1.83 -1.70 -1.20
C ALA A 29 -2.33 -2.06 -2.60
N ALA A 30 -3.62 -2.36 -2.71
CA ALA A 30 -4.23 -2.61 -4.02
C ALA A 30 -4.06 -1.39 -4.93
N SER A 31 -3.58 -1.62 -6.16
CA SER A 31 -3.54 -0.62 -7.22
C SER A 31 -4.84 -0.62 -8.01
N ASP A 32 -5.16 0.49 -8.66
CA ASP A 32 -6.21 0.56 -9.69
C ASP A 32 -5.80 -0.20 -10.98
N ALA A 33 -4.50 -0.46 -11.15
CA ALA A 33 -4.01 -1.26 -12.26
C ALA A 33 -4.13 -2.77 -11.95
N PRO A 34 -4.77 -3.57 -12.84
CA PRO A 34 -4.93 -5.01 -12.62
C PRO A 34 -3.58 -5.71 -12.52
N GLY A 35 -3.41 -6.54 -11.49
CA GLY A 35 -2.18 -7.32 -11.28
C GLY A 35 -1.03 -6.55 -10.64
N LEU A 36 -1.22 -5.28 -10.28
CA LEU A 36 -0.24 -4.46 -9.58
C LEU A 36 -0.67 -4.14 -8.15
N VAL A 37 0.32 -3.87 -7.31
CA VAL A 37 0.19 -3.31 -5.97
C VAL A 37 1.02 -2.04 -5.88
N GLU A 38 0.48 -1.06 -5.17
CA GLU A 38 1.21 0.14 -4.79
C GLU A 38 2.12 -0.18 -3.61
N VAL A 39 3.38 0.25 -3.70
CA VAL A 39 4.38 0.06 -2.66
C VAL A 39 4.58 1.38 -1.94
N TYR A 40 4.45 1.32 -0.62
CA TYR A 40 4.71 2.44 0.27
C TYR A 40 5.78 2.07 1.28
N GLU A 41 6.69 3.01 1.58
CA GLU A 41 7.74 2.82 2.58
C GLU A 41 7.73 3.93 3.62
N ALA A 42 8.03 3.57 4.87
CA ALA A 42 8.15 4.53 5.96
C ALA A 42 9.30 5.50 5.66
N ASN A 43 9.04 6.80 5.64
CA ASN A 43 10.08 7.81 5.42
C ASN A 43 10.79 8.25 6.72
N GLY A 44 10.33 7.74 7.87
CA GLY A 44 10.85 8.08 9.21
C GLY A 44 10.25 9.34 9.82
N GLU A 45 9.34 10.01 9.12
CA GLU A 45 8.59 11.16 9.61
C GLU A 45 7.25 10.75 10.21
N THR A 46 6.68 11.65 11.01
CA THR A 46 5.36 11.52 11.59
C THR A 46 4.54 12.76 11.32
N GLU A 47 3.24 12.60 11.06
CA GLU A 47 2.31 13.70 10.81
C GLU A 47 1.07 13.60 11.69
N HIS A 48 0.65 14.74 12.25
CA HIS A 48 -0.57 14.81 13.03
C HIS A 48 -1.80 14.82 12.11
N VAL A 49 -2.59 13.74 12.15
CA VAL A 49 -3.84 13.64 11.39
C VAL A 49 -5.00 14.11 12.27
N ARG A 50 -5.75 15.11 11.80
CA ARG A 50 -6.88 15.69 12.54
C ARG A 50 -7.89 14.61 12.92
N GLY A 51 -8.16 14.49 14.22
CA GLY A 51 -9.10 13.50 14.76
C GLY A 51 -8.42 12.27 15.37
N ASN A 52 -7.10 12.14 15.23
CA ASN A 52 -6.31 11.11 15.90
C ASN A 52 -5.57 11.69 17.11
N ASN A 53 -5.49 10.91 18.19
CA ASN A 53 -4.77 11.29 19.42
C ASN A 53 -3.26 11.00 19.33
N GLN A 54 -2.83 10.27 18.31
CA GLN A 54 -1.44 9.88 18.08
C GLN A 54 -1.01 10.37 16.70
N ASP A 55 0.26 10.74 16.57
CA ASP A 55 0.83 11.09 15.27
C ASP A 55 0.95 9.83 14.40
N ALA A 56 0.65 9.97 13.11
CA ALA A 56 0.71 8.89 12.15
C ALA A 56 2.12 8.80 11.56
N LEU A 57 2.66 7.59 11.42
CA LEU A 57 3.88 7.37 10.64
C LEU A 57 3.62 7.66 9.17
N VAL A 58 4.50 8.43 8.53
CA VAL A 58 4.34 8.78 7.12
C VAL A 58 4.96 7.70 6.24
N PHE A 59 4.14 7.17 5.34
CA PHE A 59 4.51 6.18 4.35
C PHE A 59 4.40 6.80 2.96
N ILE A 60 5.53 6.94 2.27
CA ILE A 60 5.60 7.54 0.93
C ILE A 60 5.46 6.46 -0.13
N HIS A 61 4.70 6.77 -1.18
CA HIS A 61 4.62 5.92 -2.36
C HIS A 61 5.97 5.89 -3.07
N VAL A 62 6.57 4.70 -3.19
CA VAL A 62 7.88 4.50 -3.84
C VAL A 62 7.77 3.86 -5.22
N GLY A 63 6.60 3.31 -5.59
CA GLY A 63 6.36 2.73 -6.90
C GLY A 63 5.32 1.61 -6.87
N GLN A 64 5.20 0.92 -8.00
CA GLN A 64 4.31 -0.23 -8.16
C GLN A 64 5.11 -1.51 -8.36
N GLU A 65 4.59 -2.60 -7.83
CA GLU A 65 5.12 -3.95 -8.08
C GLU A 65 4.00 -4.88 -8.54
N PRO A 66 4.31 -5.95 -9.29
CA PRO A 66 3.38 -7.05 -9.48
C PRO A 66 2.92 -7.58 -8.12
N ALA A 67 1.63 -7.92 -7.98
CA ALA A 67 1.04 -8.41 -6.73
C ALA A 67 1.61 -9.77 -6.23
N GLY A 68 2.72 -10.25 -6.80
CA GLY A 68 3.32 -11.57 -6.65
C GLY A 68 3.12 -12.44 -7.90
N ASP A 69 4.10 -13.28 -8.22
CA ASP A 69 4.10 -14.24 -9.34
C ASP A 69 2.84 -15.11 -9.36
N LEU A 70 1.81 -14.69 -10.09
CA LEU A 70 1.05 -15.66 -10.85
C LEU A 70 1.94 -15.99 -12.04
N ALA A 71 2.59 -17.15 -11.98
CA ALA A 71 3.19 -17.76 -13.15
C ALA A 71 2.23 -17.54 -14.33
N PRO A 72 2.67 -16.97 -15.47
CA PRO A 72 1.80 -16.60 -16.59
C PRO A 72 0.86 -17.74 -17.04
N GLU A 73 1.28 -18.97 -16.81
CA GLU A 73 0.56 -20.23 -17.03
C GLU A 73 -0.68 -20.46 -16.13
N LEU A 74 -0.90 -19.65 -15.09
CA LEU A 74 -2.11 -19.63 -14.26
C LEU A 74 -3.04 -18.45 -14.58
N GLN A 75 -2.60 -17.52 -15.45
CA GLN A 75 -3.44 -16.43 -15.94
C GLN A 75 -4.29 -16.93 -17.10
N HIS A 76 -5.41 -17.59 -16.81
CA HIS A 76 -6.43 -17.84 -17.83
C HIS A 76 -7.10 -16.53 -18.21
N SER A 77 -6.54 -15.83 -19.19
CA SER A 77 -7.29 -14.88 -20.00
C SER A 77 -8.30 -15.68 -20.84
N PRO A 78 -9.60 -15.33 -20.85
CA PRO A 78 -10.53 -15.96 -21.77
C PRO A 78 -10.08 -15.59 -23.19
N THR A 79 -9.63 -16.58 -23.95
CA THR A 79 -9.39 -16.41 -25.39
C THR A 79 -10.71 -15.96 -26.02
N PRO A 80 -10.77 -14.81 -26.72
CA PRO A 80 -11.92 -14.54 -27.56
C PRO A 80 -11.79 -15.48 -28.77
N GLY A 81 -12.58 -16.55 -28.76
CA GLY A 81 -12.79 -17.43 -29.91
C GLY A 81 -14.12 -18.15 -29.72
N GLY A 82 -15.07 -18.09 -30.63
CA GLY A 82 -15.18 -17.44 -31.93
C GLY A 82 -16.64 -17.47 -32.37
#